data_AF-G3AUA1-F1
#
_entry.id   AF-G3AUA1-F1
#
_cell.length_a   1.000
_cell.length_b   1.000
_cell.length_c   1.000
_cell.angle_alpha   90.00
_cell.angle_beta   90.00
_cell.angle_gamma   90.00
#
_symmetry.space_group_name_H-M   'P 1'
#
loop_
_entity.id
_entity.type
_entity.pdbx_description
1 polymer ?
#
loop_
_entity_poly.entity_id
_entity_poly.type
_entity_poly.pdbx_seq_one_letter_code
_entity_poly.pdbx_strand_id
1 'polypeptide(L)'
;MNFSQIRISIEYGDGANYVLKYIKDIDISLATKFSLDRNNYNFFSDAIIENNYSIKELVISDNIFANFSLDIIPKLKGLEILIISSFTQEVLDSLHEFGVSKLQLKKLVLKNC
;
A
#
# COMPACT_ATOMS: atom_id res chain seq x y z
N MET A 1 -4.41 -11.19 -17.54
CA MET A 1 -4.46 -11.80 -16.19
C MET A 1 -5.57 -11.10 -15.42
N ASN A 2 -6.57 -11.84 -14.94
CA ASN A 2 -7.60 -11.31 -14.05
C ASN A 2 -7.09 -11.47 -12.62
N PHE A 3 -6.88 -10.35 -11.93
CA PHE A 3 -6.49 -10.36 -10.52
C PHE A 3 -7.75 -10.29 -9.65
N SER A 4 -7.86 -11.19 -8.68
CA SER A 4 -8.91 -11.11 -7.66
C SER A 4 -8.70 -9.83 -6.84
N GLN A 5 -9.66 -8.91 -6.92
CA GLN A 5 -9.62 -7.65 -6.17
C GLN A 5 -10.47 -7.81 -4.91
N ILE A 6 -9.82 -7.81 -3.74
CA ILE A 6 -10.52 -7.66 -2.46
C ILE A 6 -10.68 -6.15 -2.24
N ARG A 7 -11.92 -5.66 -2.24
CA ARG A 7 -12.23 -4.26 -1.95
C ARG A 7 -12.75 -4.16 -0.52
N ILE A 8 -11.95 -3.56 0.35
CA ILE A 8 -12.32 -3.32 1.74
C ILE A 8 -12.70 -1.85 1.84
N SER A 9 -13.99 -1.58 1.97
CA SER A 9 -14.52 -0.24 2.22
C SER A 9 -14.72 -0.07 3.72
N ILE A 10 -14.04 0.92 4.29
CA ILE A 10 -14.18 1.29 5.69
C ILE A 10 -15.12 2.48 5.75
N GLU A 11 -16.29 2.31 6.35
CA GLU A 11 -17.22 3.41 6.63
C GLU A 11 -16.96 3.95 8.05
N TYR A 12 -16.77 5.26 8.14
CA TYR A 12 -16.61 5.96 9.41
C TYR A 12 -17.96 6.54 9.83
N GLY A 13 -18.38 6.26 11.07
CA GLY A 13 -19.54 6.93 11.67
C GLY A 13 -19.22 8.37 12.09
N ASP A 14 -20.22 9.24 12.10
CA ASP A 14 -20.09 10.64 12.53
C ASP A 14 -19.92 10.71 14.07
N GLY A 15 -18.73 11.10 14.54
CA GLY A 15 -18.45 11.30 15.97
C GLY A 15 -16.97 11.21 16.36
N ALA A 16 -16.56 12.00 17.37
CA ALA A 16 -15.17 12.25 17.78
C ALA A 16 -14.37 11.05 18.34
N ASN A 17 -14.88 9.83 18.24
CA ASN A 17 -14.19 8.60 18.63
C ASN A 17 -14.21 7.61 17.47
N TYR A 18 -13.18 7.70 16.63
CA TYR A 18 -12.90 6.81 15.51
C TYR A 18 -12.60 5.38 16.01
N VAL A 19 -13.62 4.62 16.40
CA VAL A 19 -13.45 3.21 16.76
C VAL A 19 -13.72 2.34 15.54
N LEU A 20 -12.66 2.07 14.78
CA LEU A 20 -12.58 0.97 13.81
C LEU A 20 -12.65 -0.36 14.58
N LYS A 21 -13.85 -0.80 14.95
CA LYS A 21 -14.01 -1.86 15.95
C LYS A 21 -13.91 -3.28 15.41
N TYR A 22 -14.00 -3.54 14.09
CA TYR A 22 -14.19 -4.91 13.61
C TYR A 22 -13.55 -5.25 12.25
N ILE A 23 -12.26 -4.98 12.07
CA ILE A 23 -11.49 -5.65 11.01
C ILE A 23 -10.26 -6.25 11.66
N LYS A 24 -10.40 -7.47 12.21
CA LYS A 24 -9.29 -8.18 12.86
C LYS A 24 -8.78 -9.38 12.06
N ASP A 25 -9.60 -9.90 11.13
CA ASP A 25 -9.30 -11.14 10.41
C ASP A 25 -9.70 -11.01 8.93
N ILE A 26 -8.98 -10.17 8.18
CA ILE A 26 -9.06 -10.22 6.72
C ILE A 26 -7.92 -11.08 6.23
N ASP A 27 -8.27 -12.27 5.73
CA ASP A 27 -7.37 -13.08 4.95
C ASP A 27 -7.12 -12.41 3.58
N ILE A 28 -5.96 -11.76 3.45
CA ILE A 28 -5.50 -11.16 2.19
C ILE A 28 -4.52 -12.07 1.44
N SER A 29 -4.39 -13.35 1.81
CA SER A 29 -3.45 -14.27 1.16
C SER A 29 -3.68 -14.46 -0.33
N LEU A 30 -4.94 -14.29 -0.76
CA LEU A 30 -5.35 -14.32 -2.16
C LEU A 30 -5.27 -12.95 -2.84
N ALA A 31 -4.98 -11.88 -2.09
CA ALA A 31 -4.85 -10.54 -2.64
C ALA A 31 -3.53 -10.42 -3.42
N THR A 32 -3.67 -10.18 -4.72
CA THR A 32 -2.54 -9.92 -5.62
C THR A 32 -2.36 -8.43 -5.90
N LYS A 33 -3.39 -7.63 -5.62
CA LYS A 33 -3.40 -6.18 -5.76
C LYS A 33 -3.85 -5.54 -4.44
N PHE A 34 -3.10 -4.56 -3.99
CA PHE A 34 -3.42 -3.80 -2.78
C PHE A 34 -3.40 -2.29 -3.04
N SER A 35 -4.23 -1.54 -2.34
CA SER A 35 -4.27 -0.08 -2.42
C SER A 35 -4.18 0.51 -1.03
N LEU A 36 -3.08 1.22 -0.77
CA LEU A 36 -2.79 1.88 0.48
C LEU A 36 -3.16 3.36 0.41
N ASP A 37 -3.79 3.83 1.48
CA ASP A 37 -4.04 5.23 1.79
C ASP A 37 -3.67 5.53 3.26
N ARG A 38 -3.80 6.79 3.68
CA ARG A 38 -3.51 7.21 5.07
C ARG A 38 -4.40 6.47 6.08
N ASN A 39 -5.62 6.18 5.68
CA ASN A 39 -6.66 5.65 6.56
C ASN A 39 -6.47 4.16 6.83
N ASN A 40 -5.84 3.44 5.89
CA ASN A 40 -5.77 1.98 5.92
C ASN A 40 -4.35 1.43 6.17
N TYR A 41 -3.31 2.25 6.06
CA TYR A 41 -1.92 1.79 6.21
C TYR A 41 -1.62 1.06 7.50
N ASN A 42 -1.89 1.73 8.63
CA ASN A 42 -1.57 1.21 9.96
C ASN A 42 -2.38 -0.05 10.30
N PHE A 43 -3.46 -0.31 9.56
CA PHE A 43 -4.31 -1.48 9.76
C PHE A 43 -3.83 -2.68 8.94
N PHE A 44 -3.28 -2.43 7.76
CA PHE A 44 -2.91 -3.50 6.83
C PHE A 44 -1.40 -3.73 6.71
N SER A 45 -0.55 -2.88 7.31
CA SER A 45 0.91 -3.00 7.18
C SER A 45 1.41 -4.39 7.56
N ASP A 46 0.92 -4.95 8.66
CA ASP A 46 1.37 -6.25 9.16
C ASP A 46 0.88 -7.39 8.26
N ALA A 47 -0.41 -7.37 7.90
CA ALA A 47 -1.01 -8.36 6.99
C ALA A 47 -0.34 -8.34 5.60
N ILE A 48 0.04 -7.16 5.10
CA ILE A 48 0.76 -6.98 3.83
C ILE A 48 2.15 -7.59 3.91
N ILE A 49 2.85 -7.40 5.03
CA ILE A 49 4.19 -7.99 5.25
C ILE A 49 4.09 -9.51 5.37
N GLU A 50 3.06 -10.05 6.03
CA GLU A 50 2.83 -11.50 6.11
C GLU A 50 2.57 -12.12 4.73
N ASN A 51 1.92 -11.37 3.83
CA ASN A 51 1.58 -11.81 2.47
C ASN A 51 2.50 -11.25 1.38
N ASN A 52 3.75 -10.93 1.74
CA ASN A 52 4.68 -10.16 0.91
C ASN A 52 5.04 -10.79 -0.45
N TYR A 53 4.84 -12.11 -0.63
CA TYR A 53 5.08 -12.82 -1.89
C TYR A 53 3.86 -12.84 -2.83
N SER A 54 2.66 -12.76 -2.27
CA SER A 54 1.39 -12.82 -3.00
C SER A 54 1.03 -11.49 -3.64
N ILE A 55 1.38 -10.38 -2.98
CA ILE A 55 1.10 -9.03 -3.47
C ILE A 55 2.02 -8.71 -4.66
N LYS A 56 1.43 -8.60 -5.85
CA LYS A 56 2.09 -8.30 -7.13
C LYS A 56 1.95 -6.84 -7.53
N GLU A 57 0.86 -6.19 -7.15
CA GLU A 57 0.58 -4.79 -7.45
C GLU A 57 0.28 -4.01 -6.15
N LEU A 58 1.01 -2.92 -5.95
CA LEU A 58 0.76 -1.96 -4.88
C LEU A 58 0.41 -0.60 -5.47
N VAL A 59 -0.73 -0.06 -5.05
CA VAL A 59 -1.16 1.31 -5.37
C VAL A 59 -1.09 2.15 -4.11
N ILE A 60 -0.48 3.32 -4.20
CA ILE A 60 -0.34 4.30 -3.13
C ILE A 60 -1.06 5.55 -3.62
N SER A 61 -2.21 5.87 -3.01
CA SER A 61 -3.07 6.99 -3.43
C SER A 61 -2.67 8.33 -2.78
N ASP A 62 -3.31 9.41 -3.20
CA ASP A 62 -3.06 10.77 -2.71
C ASP A 62 -3.49 10.88 -1.22
N ASN A 63 -2.77 11.69 -0.42
CA ASN A 63 -2.97 12.01 1.02
C ASN A 63 -2.04 11.35 2.05
N ILE A 64 -1.06 10.59 1.62
CA ILE A 64 -0.34 9.70 2.55
C ILE A 64 0.98 10.34 3.04
N PHE A 65 1.61 11.21 2.26
CA PHE A 65 3.04 11.49 2.40
C PHE A 65 3.49 12.36 3.57
N ALA A 66 2.60 13.10 4.25
CA ALA A 66 3.04 13.92 5.39
C ALA A 66 3.57 13.11 6.59
N ASN A 67 3.34 11.79 6.66
CA ASN A 67 3.82 10.91 7.76
C ASN A 67 3.90 9.43 7.35
N PHE A 68 3.99 9.11 6.06
CA PHE A 68 3.93 7.73 5.60
C PHE A 68 5.28 7.22 5.17
N SER A 69 5.71 6.20 5.89
CA SER A 69 6.92 5.47 5.59
C SER A 69 6.68 4.53 4.41
N LEU A 70 7.54 4.60 3.39
CA LEU A 70 7.57 3.66 2.26
C LEU A 70 8.39 2.40 2.57
N ASP A 71 8.77 2.17 3.82
CA ASP A 71 9.55 1.02 4.30
C ASP A 71 8.87 -0.34 4.06
N ILE A 72 7.55 -0.35 3.82
CA ILE A 72 6.83 -1.57 3.45
C ILE A 72 7.18 -2.06 2.04
N ILE A 73 7.48 -1.15 1.12
CA ILE A 73 7.72 -1.47 -0.29
C ILE A 73 8.89 -2.46 -0.45
N PRO A 74 10.09 -2.26 0.15
CA PRO A 74 11.20 -3.23 0.03
C PRO A 74 10.92 -4.59 0.69
N LYS A 75 9.90 -4.67 1.58
CA LYS A 75 9.47 -5.91 2.23
C LYS A 75 8.64 -6.78 1.29
N LEU A 76 7.99 -6.19 0.28
CA LEU A 76 7.16 -6.89 -0.71
C LEU A 76 7.97 -7.63 -1.78
N LYS A 77 8.42 -8.84 -1.45
CA LYS A 77 9.28 -9.66 -2.33
C LYS A 77 8.60 -10.12 -3.61
N GLY A 78 7.27 -10.19 -3.61
CA GLY A 78 6.47 -10.52 -4.79
C GLY A 78 6.12 -9.33 -5.68
N LEU A 79 6.48 -8.10 -5.29
CA LEU A 79 5.99 -6.89 -5.95
C LEU A 79 6.55 -6.74 -7.37
N GLU A 80 5.66 -6.59 -8.34
CA GLU A 80 5.98 -6.42 -9.75
C GLU A 80 5.54 -5.05 -10.27
N ILE A 81 4.49 -4.47 -9.69
CA ILE A 81 3.88 -3.21 -10.14
C ILE A 81 3.74 -2.28 -8.95
N LEU A 82 4.34 -1.10 -9.04
CA LEU A 82 4.17 -0.02 -8.07
C LEU A 82 3.53 1.18 -8.76
N ILE A 83 2.41 1.65 -8.21
CA ILE A 83 1.69 2.84 -8.69
C ILE A 83 1.62 3.85 -7.56
N ILE A 84 2.16 5.05 -7.79
CA ILE A 84 2.09 6.17 -6.83
C ILE A 84 1.34 7.31 -7.49
N SER A 85 0.25 7.75 -6.86
CA SER A 85 -0.68 8.70 -7.47
C SER A 85 -0.32 10.17 -7.22
N SER A 86 0.39 10.49 -6.14
CA SER A 86 0.91 11.83 -5.81
C SER A 86 2.41 11.75 -5.68
N PHE A 87 3.10 12.02 -6.78
CA PHE A 87 4.55 12.07 -6.76
C PHE A 87 5.04 13.44 -6.28
N THR A 88 5.82 13.45 -5.20
CA THR A 88 6.53 14.64 -4.71
C THR A 88 8.03 14.33 -4.58
N GLN A 89 8.87 15.36 -4.38
CA GLN A 89 10.30 15.14 -4.14
C GLN A 89 10.54 14.27 -2.88
N GLU A 90 9.75 14.47 -1.82
CA GLU A 90 9.83 13.66 -0.59
C GLU A 90 9.56 12.17 -0.85
N VAL A 91 8.64 11.88 -1.79
CA VAL A 91 8.37 10.50 -2.23
C VAL A 91 9.59 9.93 -2.93
N LEU A 92 10.20 10.69 -3.84
CA LEU A 92 11.39 10.24 -4.56
C LEU A 92 12.55 9.94 -3.60
N ASP A 93 12.79 10.84 -2.65
CA ASP A 93 13.84 10.69 -1.64
C ASP A 93 13.58 9.45 -0.77
N SER A 94 12.33 9.25 -0.34
CA SER A 94 11.92 8.06 0.41
C SER A 94 12.09 6.77 -0.39
N LEU A 95 11.68 6.74 -1.67
CA LEU A 95 11.87 5.57 -2.54
C LEU A 95 13.34 5.22 -2.71
N HIS A 96 14.20 6.23 -2.82
CA HIS A 96 15.64 6.06 -2.89
C HIS A 96 16.21 5.52 -1.57
N GLU A 97 15.85 6.12 -0.43
CA GLU A 97 16.26 5.70 0.91
C GLU A 97 15.93 4.22 1.18
N PHE A 98 14.69 3.81 0.88
CA PHE A 98 14.23 2.44 1.11
C PHE A 98 14.72 1.45 0.04
N GLY A 99 15.51 1.90 -0.93
CA GLY A 99 16.13 1.03 -1.93
C GLY A 99 15.11 0.36 -2.84
N VAL A 100 14.03 1.06 -3.21
CA VAL A 100 13.02 0.55 -4.17
C VAL A 100 13.67 0.21 -5.52
N SER A 101 14.78 0.86 -5.86
CA SER A 101 15.63 0.52 -7.02
C SER A 101 16.18 -0.91 -7.02
N LYS A 102 16.20 -1.58 -5.86
CA LYS A 102 16.65 -2.98 -5.71
C LYS A 102 15.53 -4.00 -5.94
N LEU A 103 14.29 -3.54 -6.15
CA LEU A 103 13.15 -4.41 -6.41
C LEU A 103 13.08 -4.80 -7.90
N GLN A 104 12.60 -6.02 -8.16
CA GLN A 104 12.39 -6.53 -9.51
C GLN A 104 11.03 -6.06 -10.08
N LEU A 105 10.80 -4.74 -10.03
CA LEU A 105 9.59 -4.15 -10.57
C LEU A 105 9.56 -4.31 -12.10
N LYS A 106 8.47 -4.85 -12.62
CA LYS A 106 8.16 -4.86 -14.06
C LYS A 106 7.60 -3.51 -14.49
N LYS A 107 6.94 -2.78 -13.59
CA LYS A 107 6.30 -1.50 -13.89
C LYS A 107 6.31 -0.57 -12.69
N LEU A 108 6.83 0.64 -12.89
CA LEU A 108 6.66 1.77 -11.99
C LEU A 108 5.80 2.82 -12.68
N VAL A 109 4.71 3.24 -12.03
CA VAL A 109 3.85 4.33 -12.51
C VAL A 109 3.85 5.43 -11.47
N LEU A 110 4.34 6.59 -11.88
CA LEU A 110 4.25 7.82 -11.10
C LEU A 110 3.20 8.68 -11.80
N LYS A 111 2.13 9.06 -11.08
CA LYS A 111 1.10 9.97 -11.58
C LYS A 111 1.21 11.30 -10.85
N ASN A 112 0.62 12.33 -11.46
CA ASN A 112 0.65 13.71 -10.97
C ASN A 112 2.08 14.19 -10.65
N CYS A 113 3.02 13.85 -11.54
CA CYS A 113 4.40 14.37 -11.54
C CYS A 113 4.46 15.77 -12.14
#